data_AF-A0A533VW71-F1
#
_entry.id   AF-A0A533VW71-F1
#
_cell.length_a   1.000
_cell.length_b   1.000
_cell.length_c   1.000
_cell.angle_alpha   90.00
_cell.angle_beta   90.00
_cell.angle_gamma   90.00
#
_symmetry.space_group_name_H-M   'P 1'
#
loop_
_entity.id
_entity.type
_entity.pdbx_description
1 polymer ?
#
loop_
_entity_poly.entity_id
_entity_poly.type
_entity_poly.pdbx_seq_one_letter_code
_entity_poly.pdbx_strand_id
1 'polypeptide(L)' 'NSGNLNPGMSYTFTFTAPGTYPYSCAYHGWMHGTVVVKPSP' A
#
# COMPACT_ATOMS: atom_id res chain seq x y z
N ASN A 1 3.02 -3.56 -5.87
CA ASN A 1 4.12 -3.73 -4.91
C ASN A 1 5.09 -2.58 -5.12
N SER A 2 5.48 -1.87 -4.08
CA SER A 2 6.39 -0.72 -4.16
C SER A 2 7.84 -1.06 -4.50
N GLY A 3 8.23 -2.34 -4.39
CA GLY A 3 9.63 -2.74 -4.41
C GLY A 3 10.37 -2.36 -3.11
N ASN A 4 11.69 -2.52 -3.11
CA ASN A 4 12.54 -2.07 -2.01
C ASN A 4 12.72 -0.54 -2.06
N LEU A 5 12.32 0.15 -0.99
CA LEU A 5 12.46 1.59 -0.85
C LEU A 5 13.54 1.90 0.19
N ASN A 6 14.68 2.41 -0.29
CA ASN A 6 15.75 2.90 0.58
C ASN A 6 15.35 4.23 1.25
N PRO A 7 16.03 4.64 2.34
CA PRO A 7 15.78 5.93 2.98
C PRO A 7 15.79 7.09 1.96
N GLY A 8 14.75 7.93 2.02
CA GLY A 8 14.56 9.06 1.10
C GLY A 8 13.82 8.75 -0.20
N MET A 9 13.55 7.46 -0.52
CA MET A 9 12.76 7.09 -1.69
C MET A 9 11.25 7.18 -1.43
N SER A 10 10.49 7.37 -2.49
CA SER A 10 9.02 7.39 -2.47
C SER A 10 8.45 6.56 -3.60
N TYR A 11 7.24 6.04 -3.41
CA TYR A 11 6.48 5.29 -4.40
C TYR A 11 5.02 5.74 -4.38
N THR A 12 4.42 5.84 -5.55
CA THR A 12 3.01 6.24 -5.73
C THR A 12 2.24 5.13 -6.43
N PHE A 13 1.03 4.86 -5.95
CA PHE A 13 0.09 3.94 -6.58
C PHE A 13 -1.32 4.53 -6.54
N THR A 14 -2.02 4.46 -7.66
CA THR A 14 -3.41 4.91 -7.78
C THR A 14 -4.34 3.71 -7.83
N PHE A 15 -5.26 3.62 -6.88
CA PHE A 15 -6.33 2.63 -6.90
C PHE A 15 -7.42 3.06 -7.87
N THR A 16 -7.80 2.19 -8.81
CA THR A 16 -8.79 2.48 -9.85
C THR A 16 -10.17 1.88 -9.55
N ALA A 17 -10.29 1.11 -8.46
CA ALA A 17 -11.54 0.49 -8.05
C ALA A 17 -11.71 0.57 -6.52
N PRO A 18 -12.96 0.65 -6.03
CA PRO A 18 -13.25 0.46 -4.61
C PRO A 18 -12.87 -0.94 -4.14
N GLY A 19 -12.42 -1.05 -2.89
CA GLY A 19 -11.98 -2.32 -2.34
C GLY A 19 -11.19 -2.20 -1.05
N THR A 20 -10.86 -3.36 -0.48
CA THR A 20 -10.00 -3.49 0.69
C THR A 20 -8.70 -4.15 0.27
N TYR A 21 -7.58 -3.46 0.47
CA TYR A 21 -6.27 -3.88 0.00
C TYR A 21 -5.35 -4.07 1.21
N PRO A 22 -5.00 -5.31 1.58
CA PRO A 22 -4.03 -5.55 2.64
C PRO A 22 -2.64 -5.10 2.18
N TYR A 23 -1.92 -4.45 3.09
CA TYR A 23 -0.55 -4.02 2.93
C TYR A 23 0.35 -4.82 3.88
N SER A 24 1.52 -5.22 3.38
CA SER A 24 2.58 -5.82 4.19
C SER A 24 3.96 -5.41 3.65
N CYS A 25 4.93 -5.30 4.56
CA CYS A 25 6.33 -5.17 4.22
C CYS A 25 6.99 -6.55 4.16
N ALA A 26 7.71 -6.86 3.08
CA ALA A 26 8.38 -8.14 2.91
C ALA A 26 9.54 -8.38 3.90
N TYR A 27 10.18 -7.31 4.39
CA TYR A 27 11.34 -7.39 5.29
C TYR A 27 10.98 -7.31 6.76
N HIS A 28 9.90 -6.59 7.09
CA HIS A 28 9.48 -6.33 8.46
C HIS A 28 8.09 -6.92 8.69
N GLY A 29 8.01 -8.17 9.16
CA GLY A 29 6.75 -8.90 9.28
C GLY A 29 5.70 -8.24 10.20
N TRP A 30 6.14 -7.39 11.13
CA TRP A 30 5.24 -6.59 11.96
C TRP A 30 4.61 -5.40 11.24
N MET A 31 5.13 -5.00 10.08
CA MET A 31 4.65 -3.85 9.34
C MET A 31 3.58 -4.29 8.34
N HIS A 32 2.35 -4.30 8.81
CA HIS A 32 1.15 -4.59 8.03
C HIS A 32 0.09 -3.51 8.24
N GLY A 33 -0.82 -3.38 7.28
CA GLY A 33 -1.90 -2.41 7.32
C GLY A 33 -2.99 -2.75 6.32
N THR A 34 -4.01 -1.92 6.20
CA THR A 34 -5.08 -2.10 5.24
C THR A 34 -5.50 -0.77 4.66
N VAL A 35 -5.60 -0.70 3.34
CA VAL A 35 -6.13 0.46 2.61
C VAL A 35 -7.56 0.14 2.20
N VAL A 36 -8.51 0.97 2.63
CA VAL A 36 -9.92 0.88 2.22
C VAL A 36 -10.23 2.01 1.25
N VAL A 37 -10.49 1.64 0.00
CA VAL A 37 -10.91 2.56 -1.06
C VAL A 37 -12.43 2.53 -1.13
N LYS A 38 -13.06 3.65 -0.79
CA LYS A 38 -14.51 3.81 -0.87
C LYS A 38 -14.93 4.19 -2.29
N PRO A 39 -16.14 3.79 -2.74
CA PRO A 39 -16.72 4.34 -3.95
C PRO A 39 -16.77 5.87 -3.88
N SER A 40 -16.54 6.51 -5.03
CA SER A 40 -16.89 7.92 -5.17
C SER A 40 -18.41 8.07 -4.99
N PRO A 41 -18.87 9.12 -4.29
CA PRO A 41 -20.29 9.44 -4.21
C PRO A 41 -20.96 9.60 -5.58
#